data_AF-A0AA95HI64-F1
#
_entry.id   AF-A0AA95HI64-F1
#
_cell.length_a   1.000
_cell.length_b   1.000
_cell.length_c   1.000
_cell.angle_alpha   90.00
_cell.angle_beta   90.00
_cell.angle_gamma   90.00
#
_symmetry.space_group_name_H-M   'P 1'
#
loop_
_entity.id
_entity.type
_entity.pdbx_description
1 polymer ?
#
loop_
_entity_poly.entity_id
_entity_poly.type
_entity_poly.pdbx_seq_one_letter_code
_entity_poly.pdbx_strand_id
1 'polypeptide(L)'
;MNIKYYEDDDILVQRFNNNPIVREVSQSWNINISYDKDGNIVQIVILEAKEKGLYPAKSLRGFLQHTGTPVPIDQLCKPVEYTDLTHHRTRQI
;
A
#
# COMPACT_ATOMS: atom_id res chain seq x y z
N MET A 1 16.30 -10.44 0.14
CA MET A 1 15.48 -9.22 0.18
C MET A 1 15.70 -8.49 1.49
N ASN A 2 16.07 -7.21 1.44
CA ASN A 2 16.32 -6.34 2.58
C ASN A 2 15.47 -5.08 2.41
N ILE A 3 14.82 -4.63 3.48
CA ILE A 3 14.01 -3.40 3.49
C ILE A 3 14.60 -2.48 4.54
N LYS A 4 14.89 -1.24 4.16
CA LYS A 4 15.39 -0.21 5.06
C LYS A 4 14.58 1.06 4.88
N TYR A 5 14.15 1.62 5.99
CA TYR A 5 13.49 2.91 6.03
C TYR A 5 14.40 3.94 6.69
N TYR A 6 14.50 5.12 6.08
CA TYR A 6 15.26 6.27 6.56
C TYR A 6 14.24 7.30 7.05
N GLU A 7 14.11 7.43 8.38
CA GLU A 7 13.04 8.21 8.99
C GLU A 7 13.17 9.71 8.72
N ASP A 8 14.40 10.23 8.75
CA ASP A 8 14.68 11.66 8.60
C ASP A 8 14.28 12.20 7.22
N ASP A 9 14.36 11.36 6.19
CA ASP A 9 14.11 11.73 4.79
C ASP A 9 12.76 11.19 4.25
N ASP A 10 12.03 10.41 5.04
CA ASP A 10 10.86 9.63 4.60
C ASP A 10 11.14 8.77 3.34
N ILE A 11 12.24 8.00 3.37
CA ILE A 11 12.67 7.17 2.24
C ILE A 11 12.59 5.69 2.60
N LEU A 12 11.86 4.92 1.80
CA LEU A 12 11.83 3.46 1.86
C LEU A 12 12.68 2.87 0.73
N VAL A 13 13.67 2.07 1.10
CA VAL A 13 14.50 1.30 0.18
C VAL A 13 14.16 -0.18 0.32
N GLN A 14 13.72 -0.79 -0.78
CA GLN A 14 13.50 -2.24 -0.88
C GLN A 14 14.53 -2.84 -1.84
N ARG A 15 15.47 -3.62 -1.31
CA ARG A 15 16.52 -4.31 -2.06
C ARG A 15 16.14 -5.77 -2.25
N PHE A 16 15.96 -6.21 -3.48
CA PHE A 16 15.52 -7.58 -3.79
C PHE A 16 16.69 -8.56 -3.87
N ASN A 17 17.76 -8.17 -4.55
CA ASN A 17 18.99 -8.94 -4.74
C ASN A 17 20.23 -8.02 -4.77
N ASN A 18 21.43 -8.62 -4.79
CA ASN A 18 22.71 -7.89 -4.78
C ASN A 18 23.35 -7.75 -6.17
N ASN A 19 22.60 -8.00 -7.25
CA ASN A 19 23.13 -7.83 -8.59
C ASN A 19 23.50 -6.36 -8.84
N PRO A 20 24.48 -6.08 -9.72
CA PRO A 20 24.81 -4.71 -10.12
C PRO A 20 23.61 -4.01 -10.76
N ILE A 21 23.36 -2.76 -10.36
CA ILE A 21 22.38 -1.89 -11.01
C ILE A 21 23.03 -1.33 -12.29
N VAL A 22 22.37 -1.55 -13.43
CA VAL A 22 22.84 -1.03 -14.73
C VAL A 22 21.87 -0.01 -15.35
N ARG A 23 20.64 0.04 -14.84
CA ARG A 23 19.59 0.94 -15.31
C ARG A 23 18.69 1.33 -14.16
N GLU A 24 18.29 2.60 -14.13
CA GLU A 24 17.29 3.12 -13.20
C GLU A 24 16.23 3.91 -13.96
N VAL A 25 14.98 3.82 -13.50
CA VAL A 25 13.87 4.58 -14.06
C VAL A 25 12.95 5.07 -12.95
N SER A 26 12.46 6.29 -13.10
CA SER A 26 11.39 6.83 -12.26
C SER A 26 10.05 6.39 -12.83
N GLN A 27 9.31 5.54 -12.11
CA GLN A 27 7.93 5.17 -12.47
C GLN A 27 6.93 6.26 -12.10
N SER A 28 7.25 7.01 -11.05
CA SER A 28 6.57 8.22 -10.61
C SER A 28 7.63 9.16 -10.06
N TRP A 29 7.25 10.41 -9.79
CA TRP A 29 8.13 11.40 -9.19
C TRP A 29 8.75 10.93 -7.86
N ASN A 30 8.05 10.05 -7.12
CA ASN A 30 8.47 9.53 -5.83
C ASN A 30 8.87 8.04 -5.84
N ILE A 31 8.93 7.39 -7.01
CA ILE A 31 9.24 5.95 -7.10
C ILE A 31 10.30 5.71 -8.18
N ASN A 32 11.46 5.23 -7.75
CA ASN A 32 12.56 4.82 -8.62
C ASN A 32 12.76 3.30 -8.56
N ILE A 33 12.90 2.68 -9.72
CA ILE A 33 13.14 1.24 -9.87
C ILE A 33 14.45 1.01 -10.60
N SER A 34 15.33 0.24 -9.97
CA SER A 34 16.66 -0.09 -10.48
C SER A 34 16.69 -1.55 -10.94
N TYR A 35 17.34 -1.81 -12.08
CA TYR A 35 17.37 -3.10 -12.77
C TYR A 35 18.80 -3.58 -13.02
N ASP A 36 18.97 -4.91 -13.10
CA ASP A 36 20.20 -5.55 -13.55
C ASP A 36 20.26 -5.69 -15.08
N LYS A 37 21.38 -6.25 -15.58
CA LYS A 37 21.61 -6.47 -17.02
C LYS A 37 20.59 -7.38 -17.70
N ASP A 38 19.93 -8.25 -16.94
CA ASP A 38 18.95 -9.21 -17.44
C ASP A 38 17.52 -8.67 -17.30
N GLY A 39 17.36 -7.46 -16.77
CA GLY A 39 16.07 -6.81 -16.59
C GLY A 39 15.34 -7.20 -15.30
N ASN A 40 15.99 -7.88 -14.36
CA ASN A 40 15.39 -8.16 -13.05
C ASN A 40 15.44 -6.91 -12.17
N ILE A 41 14.43 -6.74 -11.31
CA ILE A 41 14.40 -5.65 -10.32
C ILE A 41 15.45 -5.93 -9.25
N VAL A 42 16.36 -4.98 -9.05
CA VAL A 42 17.38 -5.01 -8.00
C VAL A 42 16.89 -4.24 -6.77
N GLN A 43 16.30 -3.07 -6.98
CA GLN A 43 15.92 -2.14 -5.92
C GLN A 43 14.70 -1.31 -6.31
N ILE A 44 13.88 -0.96 -5.32
CA ILE A 44 12.87 0.09 -5.40
C ILE A 44 13.18 1.11 -4.30
N VAL A 45 13.23 2.39 -4.67
CA VAL A 45 13.35 3.53 -3.75
C VAL A 45 12.06 4.33 -3.82
N ILE A 46 11.40 4.49 -2.68
CA ILE A 46 10.16 5.26 -2.54
C ILE A 46 10.47 6.47 -1.66
N LEU A 47 10.27 7.67 -2.20
CA LEU A 47 10.30 8.93 -1.46
C LEU A 47 8.91 9.21 -0.89
N GLU A 48 8.87 9.93 0.23
CA GLU A 48 7.62 10.25 0.95
C GLU A 48 6.81 8.99 1.26
N ALA A 49 7.49 7.89 1.61
CA ALA A 49 6.88 6.58 1.72
C ALA A 49 5.78 6.56 2.80
N LYS A 50 6.01 7.20 3.94
CA LYS A 50 5.06 7.35 5.04
C LYS A 50 3.96 8.35 4.68
N GLU A 51 4.30 9.52 4.14
CA GLU A 51 3.29 10.51 3.74
C GLU A 51 2.28 9.93 2.75
N LYS A 52 2.74 9.14 1.77
CA LYS A 52 1.88 8.50 0.77
C LYS A 52 1.27 7.17 1.22
N GLY A 53 1.50 6.73 2.46
CA GLY A 53 0.98 5.46 2.97
C GLY A 53 1.58 4.20 2.31
N LEU A 54 2.72 4.35 1.62
CA LEU A 54 3.52 3.27 1.02
C LEU A 54 4.55 2.67 2.00
N TYR A 55 4.45 3.05 3.28
CA TYR A 55 5.25 2.53 4.38
C TYR A 55 4.91 1.05 4.65
N PRO A 56 5.89 0.18 4.95
CA PRO A 56 5.61 -1.20 5.28
C PRO A 56 4.65 -1.25 6.47
N ALA A 57 3.50 -1.92 6.31
CA ALA A 57 2.59 -2.14 7.41
C ALA A 57 3.39 -2.74 8.58
N LYS A 58 3.36 -2.09 9.75
CA LYS A 58 3.83 -2.71 11.00
C LYS A 58 3.17 -4.08 11.04
N SER A 59 3.99 -5.12 11.20
CA SER A 59 3.55 -6.52 11.26
C SER A 59 2.16 -6.60 11.91
N LEU A 60 1.15 -6.99 11.12
CA LEU A 60 -0.23 -7.20 11.58
C LEU A 60 -0.31 -8.25 12.69
N ARG A 61 0.81 -8.90 13.04
CA ARG A 61 0.96 -9.85 14.14
C ARG A 61 0.50 -9.30 15.51
N GLY A 62 0.34 -7.98 15.67
CA GLY A 62 -0.33 -7.37 16.82
C GLY A 62 -1.76 -6.88 16.58
N PHE A 63 -2.14 -6.59 15.33
CA PHE A 63 -3.45 -6.02 14.97
C PHE A 63 -4.49 -7.08 14.61
N LEU A 64 -4.05 -8.21 14.06
CA LEU A 64 -4.83 -9.41 13.79
C LEU A 64 -4.47 -10.49 14.80
N GLN A 65 -4.38 -10.14 16.08
CA GLN A 65 -4.45 -11.16 17.10
C GLN A 65 -5.88 -11.71 17.05
N HIS A 66 -6.05 -12.92 16.53
CA HIS A 66 -7.25 -13.70 16.85
C HIS A 66 -7.22 -13.91 18.36
N THR A 67 -7.84 -13.01 19.11
CA THR A 67 -7.98 -13.07 20.58
C THR A 67 -8.84 -14.25 21.02
N GLY A 68 -9.43 -15.00 20.08
CA GLY A 68 -10.43 -16.05 20.32
C GLY A 68 -11.78 -15.49 20.76
N THR A 69 -11.87 -14.20 21.06
CA THR A 69 -13.11 -13.52 21.42
C THR A 69 -13.76 -12.93 20.16
N PRO A 70 -15.04 -13.23 19.89
CA PRO A 70 -15.78 -12.58 18.82
C PRO A 70 -15.78 -11.06 19.01
N VAL A 71 -15.54 -10.31 17.93
CA VAL A 71 -15.78 -8.87 17.94
C VAL A 71 -17.30 -8.65 17.98
N PRO A 72 -17.83 -7.88 18.96
CA PRO A 72 -19.25 -7.55 19.02
C PRO A 72 -19.73 -6.86 17.73
N ILE A 73 -20.89 -7.27 17.22
CA ILE A 73 -21.43 -6.80 15.93
C ILE A 73 -21.72 -5.30 15.89
N ASP A 74 -21.95 -4.68 17.05
CA ASP A 74 -22.15 -3.25 17.24
C ASP A 74 -20.87 -2.43 17.05
N GLN A 75 -19.70 -3.08 17.10
CA GLN A 75 -18.40 -2.46 16.81
C GLN A 75 -17.95 -2.66 15.35
N LEU A 76 -18.61 -3.55 14.61
CA LEU A 76 -18.31 -3.85 13.21
C LEU A 76 -19.08 -2.92 12.29
N CYS A 77 -18.45 -1.79 11.93
CA CYS A 77 -18.91 -0.78 10.97
C CYS A 77 -20.28 -0.15 11.27
N LYS A 78 -20.34 1.18 11.32
CA LYS A 78 -21.63 1.89 11.29
C LYS A 78 -22.38 1.47 10.02
N PRO A 79 -23.69 1.16 10.11
CA PRO A 79 -24.46 0.79 8.93
C PRO A 79 -24.33 1.88 7.86
N VAL A 80 -24.09 1.47 6.62
CA VAL A 80 -24.16 2.38 5.47
C VAL A 80 -25.64 2.68 5.26
N GLU A 81 -26.05 3.93 5.52
CA GLU A 81 -27.39 4.36 5.15
C GLU A 81 -27.49 4.48 3.63
N TYR A 82 -28.31 3.63 3.02
CA TYR A 82 -28.72 3.80 1.64
C TYR A 82 -29.86 4.82 1.61
N THR A 83 -29.60 6.03 1.13
CA THR A 83 -30.69 6.94 0.75
C THR A 83 -31.43 6.35 -0.44
N ASP A 84 -32.73 6.12 -0.29
CA ASP A 84 -33.64 5.62 -1.33
C ASP A 84 -33.57 6.49 -2.60
N LEU A 85 -32.96 5.97 -3.65
CA LEU A 85 -33.05 6.57 -4.99
C LEU A 85 -34.34 6.08 -5.67
N THR A 86 -35.49 6.58 -5.22
CA THR A 86 -36.75 6.46 -5.95
C THR A 86 -36.71 7.34 -7.19
N HIS A 87 -36.09 6.85 -8.27
CA HIS A 87 -36.32 7.41 -9.61
C HIS A 87 -37.72 7.02 -10.08
N HIS A 88 -38.67 7.95 -10.01
CA HIS A 88 -39.96 7.87 -10.69
C HIS A 88 -39.73 7.74 -12.21
N ARG A 89 -39.82 6.52 -12.75
CA ARG A 89 -40.09 6.33 -14.18
C ARG A 89 -41.60 6.46 -14.41
N THR A 90 -42.04 7.64 -14.80
CA THR A 90 -43.37 7.85 -15.39
C THR A 90 -43.38 7.16 -16.75
N ARG A 91 -44.13 6.06 -16.90
CA ARG A 91 -44.49 5.53 -18.22
C ARG A 91 -45.56 6.45 -18.80
N GLN A 92 -45.23 7.18 -19.86
CA GLN A 92 -46.24 7.77 -20.74
C GLN A 92 -46.77 6.67 -21.67
N ILE A 93 -48.09 6.58 -21.77
CA ILE A 93 -48.85 5.81 -22.76
C ILE A 93 -49.36 6.83 -23.78
#